data_AF-A0A1S4CWI3-F1
#
_entry.id   AF-A0A1S4CWI3-F1
#
_cell.length_a   1.000
_cell.length_b   1.000
_cell.length_c   1.000
_cell.angle_alpha   90.00
_cell.angle_beta   90.00
_cell.angle_gamma   90.00
#
_symmetry.space_group_name_H-M   'P 1'
#
loop_
_entity.id
_entity.type
_entity.pdbx_description
1 polymer ?
#
loop_
_entity_poly.entity_id
_entity_poly.type
_entity_poly.pdbx_seq_one_letter_code
_entity_poly.pdbx_strand_id
1 'polypeptide(L)'
;MDNRGLLFYICLVISSSQLIPYVQGDFLWAQDVDVILKNELHVPATVRCKSSDDDLGEHQVSPSNTYKFSFRTNFWGTTLFWCKVWYKTSPDSNSYTEASFEVYNAEKHPEHCDRICTWELLDSGIYSYDPYNNRSIKEYEWNN
;
A
#
# COMPACT_ATOMS: atom_id res chain seq x y z
N MET A 1 44.55 30.49 -15.75
CA MET A 1 45.05 29.22 -15.21
C MET A 1 43.86 28.52 -14.58
N ASP A 2 43.52 27.38 -15.15
CA ASP A 2 42.41 26.50 -14.81
C ASP A 2 42.69 25.77 -13.48
N ASN A 3 41.68 25.59 -12.62
CA ASN A 3 41.48 24.30 -11.94
C ASN A 3 40.10 24.19 -11.26
N ARG A 4 39.32 23.23 -11.74
CA ARG A 4 38.15 22.63 -11.09
C ARG A 4 38.59 21.81 -9.87
N GLY A 5 37.78 21.75 -8.82
CA GLY A 5 38.01 20.79 -7.73
C GLY A 5 36.96 20.86 -6.62
N LEU A 6 35.95 19.97 -6.71
CA LEU A 6 35.08 19.60 -5.61
C LEU A 6 35.92 19.22 -4.38
N LEU A 7 35.55 19.74 -3.20
CA LEU A 7 35.91 19.10 -1.94
C LEU A 7 34.65 18.89 -1.10
N PHE A 8 34.38 17.60 -0.91
CA PHE A 8 33.39 16.98 -0.06
C PHE A 8 33.49 17.54 1.37
N TYR A 9 32.41 18.12 1.87
CA TYR A 9 32.28 18.44 3.30
C TYR A 9 32.11 17.14 4.09
N ILE A 10 33.24 16.63 4.60
CA ILE A 10 33.26 15.68 5.71
C ILE A 10 32.98 16.50 6.97
N CYS A 11 31.76 16.40 7.51
CA CYS A 11 31.45 16.96 8.83
C CYS A 11 32.18 16.13 9.90
N LEU A 12 33.24 16.72 10.49
CA LEU A 12 33.91 16.21 11.68
C LEU A 12 32.97 16.38 12.89
N VAL A 13 32.57 15.27 13.49
CA VAL A 13 31.78 15.25 14.73
C VAL A 13 32.73 15.49 15.90
N ILE A 14 32.64 16.66 16.55
CA ILE A 14 33.31 16.93 17.82
C ILE A 14 32.28 16.81 18.94
N SER A 15 32.60 15.96 19.92
CA SER A 15 31.79 15.55 21.05
C SER A 15 31.61 16.63 22.12
N SER A 16 30.37 16.82 22.58
CA SER A 16 30.09 17.15 23.99
C SER A 16 28.66 16.70 24.34
N SER A 17 28.56 16.02 25.47
CA SER A 17 27.45 15.14 25.88
C SER A 17 26.31 15.90 26.57
N GLN A 18 25.10 15.81 26.02
CA GLN A 18 23.85 15.67 26.79
C GLN A 18 22.88 14.70 26.04
N LEU A 19 22.68 13.54 26.68
CA LEU A 19 21.57 12.58 26.58
C LEU A 19 21.19 12.06 25.19
N ILE A 20 21.57 10.80 24.89
CA ILE A 20 20.87 9.98 23.91
C ILE A 20 19.72 9.27 24.66
N PRO A 21 18.45 9.68 24.48
CA PRO A 21 17.36 8.74 24.60
C PRO A 21 16.47 8.89 23.36
N TYR A 22 16.94 8.35 22.24
CA TYR A 22 16.19 7.40 21.44
C TYR A 22 17.18 6.98 20.34
N VAL A 23 17.67 5.73 20.40
CA VAL A 23 18.19 5.08 19.19
C VAL A 23 16.98 4.84 18.31
N GLN A 24 16.56 5.84 17.54
CA GLN A 24 15.49 5.71 16.54
C GLN A 24 16.32 5.85 15.30
N GLY A 25 16.85 4.77 14.75
CA GLY A 25 15.97 3.78 14.17
C GLY A 25 15.25 4.33 12.93
N ASP A 26 15.26 5.64 12.68
CA ASP A 26 14.70 6.28 11.49
C ASP A 26 15.72 6.34 10.34
N PHE A 27 16.81 5.58 10.47
CA PHE A 27 17.90 5.55 9.52
C PHE A 27 17.73 4.43 8.48
N LEU A 28 16.52 4.24 7.93
CA LEU A 28 16.23 3.59 6.64
C LEU A 28 14.81 3.99 6.17
N TRP A 29 14.68 5.00 5.30
CA TRP A 29 13.38 5.53 4.82
C TRP A 29 12.59 4.58 3.89
N ALA A 30 13.18 3.45 3.53
CA ALA A 30 12.58 2.45 2.65
C ALA A 30 12.06 1.26 3.48
N GLN A 31 10.74 1.17 3.62
CA GLN A 31 10.03 0.14 4.39
C GLN A 31 9.52 -0.96 3.46
N ASP A 32 9.56 -2.20 3.93
CA ASP A 32 8.86 -3.31 3.28
C ASP A 32 7.39 -3.30 3.72
N VAL A 33 6.50 -3.23 2.73
CA VAL A 33 5.05 -3.16 2.91
C VAL A 33 4.40 -4.36 2.20
N ASP A 34 3.50 -5.02 2.91
CA ASP A 34 2.64 -6.08 2.42
C ASP A 34 1.23 -5.55 2.20
N VAL A 35 0.67 -5.77 1.01
CA VAL A 35 -0.76 -5.51 0.72
C VAL A 35 -1.47 -6.84 0.56
N ILE A 36 -2.59 -6.98 1.28
CA ILE A 36 -3.42 -8.18 1.35
C ILE A 36 -4.85 -7.80 0.96
N LEU A 37 -5.37 -8.39 -0.11
CA LEU A 37 -6.74 -8.21 -0.58
C LEU A 37 -7.51 -9.52 -0.42
N LYS A 38 -8.40 -9.58 0.58
CA LYS A 38 -9.27 -10.73 0.83
C LYS A 38 -10.54 -10.60 0.01
N ASN A 39 -10.86 -11.63 -0.76
CA ASN A 39 -12.13 -11.70 -1.46
C ASN A 39 -13.17 -12.38 -0.57
N GLU A 40 -13.99 -11.58 0.10
CA GLU A 40 -15.12 -12.06 0.90
C GLU A 40 -16.43 -12.10 0.10
N LEU A 41 -16.38 -11.83 -1.21
CA LEU A 41 -17.51 -12.00 -2.12
C LEU A 41 -17.79 -13.48 -2.36
N HIS A 42 -19.03 -13.79 -2.70
CA HIS A 42 -19.46 -15.14 -3.09
C HIS A 42 -19.05 -15.52 -4.53
N VAL A 43 -18.39 -14.63 -5.26
CA VAL A 43 -17.96 -14.82 -6.66
C VAL A 43 -16.48 -14.48 -6.85
N PRO A 44 -15.82 -15.01 -7.89
CA PRO A 44 -14.45 -14.62 -8.21
C PRO A 44 -14.36 -13.13 -8.56
N ALA A 45 -13.40 -12.44 -7.96
CA ALA A 45 -13.03 -11.07 -8.29
C ALA A 45 -11.74 -11.05 -9.09
N THR A 46 -11.62 -10.11 -10.03
CA THR A 46 -10.33 -9.83 -10.69
C THR A 46 -9.75 -8.56 -10.11
N VAL A 47 -8.48 -8.60 -9.77
CA VAL A 47 -7.73 -7.53 -9.13
C VAL A 47 -6.57 -7.14 -10.04
N ARG A 48 -6.39 -5.85 -10.28
CA ARG A 48 -5.22 -5.28 -10.94
C ARG A 48 -4.68 -4.13 -10.12
N CYS A 49 -3.49 -4.32 -9.55
CA CYS A 49 -2.83 -3.31 -8.74
C CYS A 49 -1.65 -2.71 -9.50
N LYS A 50 -1.46 -1.41 -9.35
CA LYS A 50 -0.34 -0.69 -9.96
C LYS A 50 0.10 0.51 -9.13
N SER A 51 1.34 0.93 -9.35
CA SER A 51 1.91 2.20 -8.93
C SER A 51 2.15 3.08 -10.15
N SER A 52 2.85 4.20 -9.98
CA SER A 52 3.34 5.00 -11.11
C SER A 52 4.32 4.23 -12.00
N ASP A 53 5.12 3.34 -11.41
CA ASP A 53 6.27 2.71 -12.05
C ASP A 53 6.03 1.24 -12.38
N ASP A 54 5.14 0.56 -11.65
CA ASP A 54 4.91 -0.88 -11.73
C ASP A 54 3.43 -1.23 -11.96
N ASP A 55 3.15 -2.10 -12.92
CA ASP A 55 1.85 -2.75 -13.08
C ASP A 55 1.98 -4.23 -12.73
N LEU A 56 1.25 -4.67 -11.71
CA LEU A 56 1.34 -6.04 -11.20
C LEU A 56 0.49 -7.03 -12.02
N GLY A 57 -0.24 -6.54 -13.04
CA GLY A 57 -1.10 -7.34 -13.89
C GLY A 57 -2.42 -7.74 -13.24
N GLU A 58 -3.19 -8.54 -13.97
CA GLU A 58 -4.52 -9.00 -13.55
C GLU A 58 -4.43 -10.36 -12.84
N HIS A 59 -5.09 -10.47 -11.70
CA HIS A 59 -5.13 -11.67 -10.89
C HIS A 59 -6.57 -12.01 -10.53
N GLN A 60 -7.01 -13.22 -10.81
CA GLN A 60 -8.31 -13.71 -10.39
C GLN A 60 -8.20 -14.29 -8.97
N VAL A 61 -9.09 -13.84 -8.09
CA VAL A 61 -9.17 -14.24 -6.68
C VAL A 61 -10.50 -14.92 -6.45
N SER A 62 -10.46 -16.23 -6.15
CA SER A 62 -11.67 -16.99 -5.83
C SER A 62 -12.34 -16.49 -4.54
N PRO A 63 -13.62 -16.82 -4.30
CA PRO A 63 -14.28 -16.59 -3.01
C PRO A 63 -13.45 -17.14 -1.84
N SER A 64 -13.40 -16.39 -0.74
CA SER A 64 -12.66 -16.69 0.49
C SER A 64 -11.13 -16.86 0.31
N ASN A 65 -10.58 -16.51 -0.86
CA ASN A 65 -9.15 -16.48 -1.10
C ASN A 65 -8.61 -15.05 -1.02
N THR A 66 -7.29 -14.94 -1.09
CA THR A 66 -6.57 -13.68 -0.91
C THR A 66 -5.56 -13.47 -2.02
N TYR A 67 -5.46 -12.24 -2.52
CA TYR A 67 -4.35 -11.77 -3.32
C TYR A 67 -3.38 -10.98 -2.44
N LYS A 68 -2.08 -11.26 -2.55
CA LYS A 68 -1.04 -10.59 -1.78
C LYS A 68 0.10 -10.17 -2.69
N PHE A 69 0.63 -8.98 -2.45
CA PHE A 69 1.92 -8.55 -3.00
C PHE A 69 2.69 -7.73 -1.96
N SER A 70 3.99 -7.63 -2.19
CA SER A 70 4.92 -6.91 -1.32
C SER A 70 5.75 -5.95 -2.15
N PHE A 71 6.06 -4.79 -1.61
CA PHE A 71 6.94 -3.82 -2.24
C PHE A 71 7.76 -3.08 -1.18
N ARG A 72 8.81 -2.41 -1.64
CA ARG A 72 9.63 -1.55 -0.80
C ARG A 72 9.34 -0.10 -1.14
N THR A 73 9.08 0.73 -0.14
CA THR A 73 8.83 2.16 -0.35
C THR A 73 10.07 2.85 -0.92
N ASN A 74 9.85 3.88 -1.72
CA ASN A 74 10.94 4.70 -2.23
C ASN A 74 11.52 5.57 -1.11
N PHE A 75 12.77 5.97 -1.25
CA PHE A 75 13.46 6.82 -0.27
C PHE A 75 12.86 8.22 -0.13
N TRP A 76 12.01 8.63 -1.08
CA TRP A 76 11.39 9.95 -1.12
C TRP A 76 10.05 10.00 -0.37
N GLY A 77 9.54 8.87 0.13
CA GLY A 77 8.28 8.81 0.88
C GLY A 77 7.04 9.07 0.04
N THR A 78 7.08 8.84 -1.28
CA THR A 78 5.98 9.16 -2.21
C THR A 78 5.34 7.92 -2.84
N THR A 79 5.66 6.72 -2.35
CA THR A 79 5.12 5.48 -2.91
C THR A 79 3.60 5.42 -2.77
N LEU A 80 2.93 5.18 -3.90
CA LEU A 80 1.49 5.08 -4.02
C LEU A 80 1.15 3.84 -4.84
N PHE A 81 0.27 3.00 -4.31
CA PHE A 81 -0.35 1.89 -5.03
C PHE A 81 -1.86 2.04 -5.01
N TRP A 82 -2.48 1.80 -6.15
CA TRP A 82 -3.93 1.68 -6.28
C TRP A 82 -4.30 0.40 -6.99
N CYS A 83 -5.47 -0.13 -6.65
CA CYS A 83 -6.00 -1.34 -7.26
C CYS A 83 -7.34 -1.03 -7.91
N LYS A 84 -7.55 -1.61 -9.09
CA LYS A 84 -8.86 -1.77 -9.69
C LYS A 84 -9.32 -3.19 -9.42
N VAL A 85 -10.55 -3.33 -8.92
CA VAL A 85 -11.19 -4.61 -8.65
C VAL A 85 -12.52 -4.66 -9.38
N TRP A 86 -12.83 -5.79 -10.00
CA TRP A 86 -14.12 -6.00 -10.64
C TRP A 86 -14.56 -7.46 -10.56
N TYR A 87 -15.87 -7.66 -10.57
CA TYR A 87 -16.49 -8.99 -10.61
C TYR A 87 -17.78 -8.93 -11.42
N LYS A 88 -18.21 -10.10 -11.92
CA LYS A 88 -19.49 -10.20 -12.65
C LYS A 88 -20.65 -10.08 -11.67
N THR A 89 -21.60 -9.20 -11.96
CA THR A 89 -22.81 -9.02 -11.13
C THR A 89 -23.68 -10.29 -11.10
N SER A 90 -23.67 -11.06 -12.18
CA SER A 90 -24.32 -12.37 -12.29
C SER A 90 -23.53 -13.27 -13.26
N PRO A 91 -23.50 -14.60 -13.06
CA PRO A 91 -22.80 -15.54 -13.94
C PRO A 91 -23.13 -15.38 -15.43
N ASP A 92 -24.40 -15.10 -15.73
CA ASP A 92 -24.95 -15.02 -17.08
C ASP A 92 -24.93 -13.59 -17.66
N SER A 93 -24.52 -12.59 -16.86
CA SER A 93 -24.50 -11.20 -17.28
C SER A 93 -23.15 -10.79 -17.85
N ASN A 94 -23.17 -9.85 -18.81
CA ASN A 94 -21.99 -9.10 -19.25
C ASN A 94 -21.76 -7.83 -18.39
N SER A 95 -22.50 -7.70 -17.29
CA SER A 95 -22.38 -6.57 -16.36
C SER A 95 -21.31 -6.86 -15.32
N TYR A 96 -20.55 -5.82 -14.99
CA TYR A 96 -19.52 -5.87 -13.97
C TYR A 96 -19.79 -4.80 -12.93
N THR A 97 -19.50 -5.15 -11.69
CA THR A 97 -19.38 -4.19 -10.60
C THR A 97 -17.89 -3.97 -10.38
N GLU A 98 -17.46 -2.71 -10.27
CA GLU A 98 -16.03 -2.39 -10.18
C GLU A 98 -15.73 -1.24 -9.21
N ALA A 99 -14.52 -1.19 -8.69
CA ALA A 99 -14.02 -0.09 -7.88
C ALA A 99 -12.54 0.14 -8.16
N SER A 100 -12.09 1.39 -8.03
CA SER A 100 -10.67 1.75 -8.04
C SER A 100 -10.35 2.54 -6.79
N PHE A 101 -9.33 2.12 -6.05
CA PHE A 101 -9.02 2.70 -4.74
C PHE A 101 -7.53 2.61 -4.42
N GLU A 102 -7.06 3.52 -3.56
CA GLU A 102 -5.68 3.52 -3.07
C GLU A 102 -5.53 2.44 -2.01
N VAL A 103 -4.63 1.47 -2.23
CA VAL A 103 -4.35 0.41 -1.24
C VAL A 103 -3.21 0.74 -0.32
N TYR A 104 -2.35 1.67 -0.73
CA TYR A 104 -1.26 2.23 0.05
C TYR A 104 -0.88 3.62 -0.46
N ASN A 105 -0.70 4.57 0.45
CA ASN A 105 -0.25 5.91 0.13
C ASN A 105 0.71 6.40 1.22
N ALA A 106 2.00 6.53 0.87
CA ALA A 106 3.03 6.94 1.83
C ALA A 106 2.81 8.36 2.39
N GLU A 107 2.26 9.29 1.60
CA GLU A 107 2.05 10.68 2.04
C GLU A 107 0.91 10.83 3.04
N LYS A 108 -0.13 10.01 2.90
CA LYS A 108 -1.29 10.03 3.80
C LYS A 108 -1.01 9.36 5.15
N HIS A 109 0.11 8.63 5.29
CA HIS A 109 0.43 7.81 6.46
C HIS A 109 -0.81 7.09 7.00
N PRO A 110 -1.41 6.16 6.23
CA PRO A 110 -2.68 5.52 6.63
C PRO A 110 -2.52 4.92 8.02
N GLU A 111 -3.24 5.49 9.00
CA GLU A 111 -3.17 5.10 10.41
C GLU A 111 -3.40 3.59 10.60
N HIS A 112 -4.10 2.96 9.67
CA HIS A 112 -4.48 1.54 9.67
C HIS A 112 -3.60 0.65 8.78
N CYS A 113 -2.54 1.19 8.18
CA CYS A 113 -1.53 0.40 7.48
C CYS A 113 -0.11 0.77 7.92
N ASP A 114 0.34 0.12 8.99
CA ASP A 114 1.73 0.16 9.47
C ASP A 114 2.47 -1.09 8.97
N ARG A 115 2.85 -1.08 7.68
CA ARG A 115 3.53 -2.15 6.92
C ARG A 115 2.69 -3.31 6.42
N ILE A 116 1.52 -3.59 7.00
CA ILE A 116 0.60 -4.60 6.48
C ILE A 116 -0.75 -3.93 6.23
N CYS A 117 -1.07 -3.69 4.96
CA CYS A 117 -2.36 -3.14 4.56
C CYS A 117 -3.31 -4.29 4.22
N THR A 118 -4.32 -4.52 5.05
CA THR A 118 -5.33 -5.54 4.78
C THR A 118 -6.62 -4.90 4.31
N TRP A 119 -7.10 -5.37 3.16
CA TRP A 119 -8.32 -4.93 2.50
C TRP A 119 -9.28 -6.09 2.33
N GLU A 120 -10.56 -5.85 2.51
CA GLU A 120 -11.62 -6.85 2.42
C GLU A 120 -12.66 -6.39 1.40
N LEU A 121 -12.90 -7.24 0.40
CA LEU A 121 -13.87 -7.01 -0.67
C LEU A 121 -15.20 -7.67 -0.26
N LEU A 122 -16.17 -6.87 0.15
CA LEU A 122 -17.49 -7.34 0.59
C LEU A 122 -18.57 -6.89 -0.41
N ASP A 123 -19.73 -7.55 -0.39
CA ASP A 123 -20.87 -7.18 -1.23
C ASP A 123 -21.32 -5.73 -0.98
N SER A 124 -21.13 -5.22 0.24
CA SER A 124 -21.49 -3.84 0.61
C SER A 124 -20.45 -2.79 0.21
N GLY A 125 -19.21 -3.17 -0.12
CA GLY A 125 -18.13 -2.23 -0.45
C GLY A 125 -16.75 -2.77 -0.09
N ILE A 126 -15.78 -1.86 -0.07
CA ILE A 126 -14.36 -2.16 0.18
C ILE A 126 -13.96 -1.59 1.53
N TYR A 127 -13.37 -2.46 2.36
CA TYR A 127 -13.03 -2.16 3.73
C TYR A 127 -11.52 -2.25 3.96
N SER A 128 -10.94 -1.32 4.70
CA SER A 128 -9.60 -1.45 5.28
C SER A 128 -9.69 -1.99 6.70
N TYR A 129 -8.87 -2.98 7.04
CA TYR A 129 -8.81 -3.53 8.38
C TYR A 129 -7.87 -2.71 9.27
N ASP A 130 -8.39 -2.24 10.40
CA ASP A 130 -7.67 -1.54 11.45
C ASP A 130 -7.22 -2.53 12.54
N PRO A 131 -5.92 -2.86 12.60
CA PRO A 131 -5.42 -3.83 13.57
C PRO A 131 -5.42 -3.31 15.01
N TYR A 132 -5.41 -1.99 15.22
CA TYR A 132 -5.33 -1.40 16.55
C TYR A 132 -6.67 -1.48 17.29
N ASN A 133 -7.76 -1.25 16.57
CA ASN A 133 -9.11 -1.34 17.11
C ASN A 133 -9.81 -2.66 16.76
N ASN A 134 -9.14 -3.55 16.02
CA ASN A 134 -9.65 -4.85 15.57
C ASN A 134 -11.02 -4.74 14.87
N ARG A 135 -11.10 -3.86 13.86
CA ARG A 135 -12.34 -3.61 13.12
C ARG A 135 -12.05 -3.32 11.64
N SER A 136 -13.01 -3.59 10.78
CA SER A 136 -12.94 -3.21 9.37
C SER A 136 -13.73 -1.92 9.15
N ILE A 137 -13.12 -0.96 8.47
CA ILE A 137 -13.69 0.37 8.18
C ILE A 137 -14.02 0.43 6.70
N LYS A 138 -15.24 0.83 6.35
CA LYS A 138 -15.64 0.99 4.95
C LYS A 138 -15.01 2.26 4.41
N GLU A 139 -14.16 2.12 3.40
CA GLU A 139 -13.44 3.26 2.80
C GLU A 139 -13.97 3.59 1.40
N TYR A 140 -14.42 2.57 0.65
CA TYR A 140 -14.90 2.76 -0.72
C TYR A 140 -16.19 2.01 -1.00
N GLU A 141 -17.00 2.61 -1.86
CA GLU A 141 -18.20 2.02 -2.45
C GLU A 141 -17.85 1.37 -3.79
N TRP A 142 -18.68 0.40 -4.20
CA TRP A 142 -18.65 -0.11 -5.57
C TRP A 142 -19.24 0.92 -6.54
N ASN A 143 -18.63 1.03 -7.72
CA ASN A 143 -19.22 1.74 -8.85
C ASN A 143 -20.12 0.75 -9.61
N ASN A 144 -21.40 1.13 -9.77
CA ASN A 144 -22.39 0.41 -10.59
C ASN A 144 -22.52 1.03 -11.98
#